data_AF-A0A270NJL0-F1
#
_entry.id   AF-A0A270NJL0-F1
#
_cell.length_a   1.000
_cell.length_b   1.000
_cell.length_c   1.000
_cell.angle_alpha   90.00
_cell.angle_beta   90.00
_cell.angle_gamma   90.00
#
_symmetry.space_group_name_H-M   'P 1'
#
loop_
_entity.id
_entity.type
_entity.pdbx_description
1 polymer ?
#
loop_
_entity_poly.entity_id
_entity_poly.type
_entity_poly.pdbx_seq_one_letter_code
_entity_poly.pdbx_strand_id
1 'polypeptide(L)'
;MWRKAYNENRFLRHLSEYELQQRVRDVVLNMITLTPQAKIGLGSPEDPEAQRFMLKWTQVLQEMQLRYGPFPNGFTSGFIREQPLPDLVGELGRKAANVFAALDLDPRNSLVKYGKSEHMAALLCQGNARIQPASFFKASHLNGAVRDDELSLALSIVVTRDDLVALVKNPHDVPKNSGDQVMHANHTAEGDYWLYCVTQSVEPRLFVDFEAQACVIIRNKKAFAERLRQAADSQTPSAEHSCGDAIYVDPHQPENAHISVPFAKHFRYTYQREYRFAWIPRVPTQALSPIDLTMGALDDIATLVEL
;
A
#
# COMPACT_ATOMS: atom_id res chain seq x y z
N MET A 1 27.68 -3.79 5.69
CA MET A 1 27.00 -3.29 6.91
C MET A 1 25.62 -3.93 7.09
N TRP A 2 24.68 -3.81 6.13
CA TRP A 2 23.30 -4.34 6.26
C TRP A 2 23.17 -5.85 6.53
N ARG A 3 23.94 -6.71 5.83
CA ARG A 3 23.93 -8.16 6.09
C ARG A 3 24.37 -8.52 7.51
N LYS A 4 25.36 -7.79 8.05
CA LYS A 4 25.83 -7.99 9.43
C LYS A 4 24.73 -7.62 10.42
N ALA A 5 24.11 -6.45 10.24
CA ALA A 5 22.98 -6.01 11.07
C ALA A 5 21.80 -7.00 11.01
N TYR A 6 21.51 -7.55 9.83
CA TYR A 6 20.49 -8.60 9.69
C TYR A 6 20.85 -9.90 10.42
N ASN A 7 22.13 -10.31 10.39
CA ASN A 7 22.56 -11.50 11.12
C ASN A 7 22.48 -11.33 12.64
N GLU A 8 22.71 -10.11 13.13
CA GLU A 8 22.57 -9.75 14.56
C GLU A 8 21.09 -9.73 15.00
N ASN A 9 20.17 -9.36 14.11
CA ASN A 9 18.73 -9.40 14.35
C ASN A 9 18.00 -10.10 13.20
N ARG A 10 18.02 -11.44 13.19
CA ARG A 10 17.46 -12.27 12.11
C ARG A 10 15.94 -12.40 12.22
N PHE A 11 15.22 -11.29 12.02
CA PHE A 11 13.77 -11.21 12.27
C PHE A 11 12.89 -11.99 11.28
N LEU A 12 13.38 -12.38 10.10
CA LEU A 12 12.61 -13.17 9.12
C LEU A 12 12.76 -14.69 9.31
N ARG A 13 13.55 -15.17 10.28
CA ARG A 13 13.82 -16.61 10.46
C ARG A 13 12.60 -17.45 10.77
N HIS A 14 11.54 -16.84 11.29
CA HIS A 14 10.31 -17.53 11.66
C HIS A 14 9.36 -17.75 10.49
N LEU A 15 9.55 -17.05 9.38
CA LEU A 15 8.70 -17.19 8.20
C LEU A 15 8.83 -18.59 7.62
N SER A 16 7.70 -19.17 7.23
CA SER A 16 7.68 -20.34 6.34
C SER A 16 8.34 -20.01 5.00
N GLU A 17 8.63 -21.05 4.21
CA GLU A 17 9.15 -20.87 2.85
C GLU A 17 8.20 -20.04 1.98
N TYR A 18 6.89 -20.33 2.06
CA TYR A 18 5.86 -19.62 1.32
C TYR A 18 5.80 -18.13 1.71
N GLU A 19 5.81 -17.81 3.01
CA GLU A 19 5.79 -16.42 3.47
C GLU A 19 7.06 -15.66 3.07
N LEU A 20 8.23 -16.31 3.12
CA LEU A 20 9.47 -15.70 2.68
C LEU A 20 9.48 -15.45 1.16
N GLN A 21 8.94 -16.36 0.36
CA GLN A 21 8.76 -16.19 -1.08
C GLN A 21 7.76 -15.08 -1.42
N GLN A 22 6.66 -14.98 -0.66
CA GLN A 22 5.74 -13.84 -0.80
C GLN A 22 6.43 -12.52 -0.47
N ARG A 23 7.26 -12.48 0.59
CA ARG A 23 8.04 -11.28 0.93
C ARG A 23 9.04 -10.90 -0.15
N VAL A 24 9.72 -11.88 -0.79
CA VAL A 24 10.56 -11.64 -1.98
C VAL A 24 9.75 -10.89 -3.04
N ARG A 25 8.57 -11.40 -3.37
CA ARG A 25 7.67 -10.81 -4.38
C ARG A 25 7.25 -9.39 -3.99
N ASP A 26 6.80 -9.19 -2.75
CA ASP A 26 6.35 -7.88 -2.25
C ASP A 26 7.48 -6.85 -2.34
N VAL A 27 8.71 -7.21 -1.96
CA VAL A 27 9.88 -6.32 -2.08
C VAL A 27 10.20 -6.00 -3.54
N VAL A 28 10.24 -7.01 -4.42
CA VAL A 28 10.55 -6.84 -5.85
C VAL A 28 9.51 -5.94 -6.53
N LEU A 29 8.22 -6.12 -6.25
CA LEU A 29 7.14 -5.30 -6.81
C LEU A 29 7.27 -3.81 -6.45
N ASN A 30 7.72 -3.51 -5.23
CA ASN A 30 7.94 -2.13 -4.81
C ASN A 30 9.24 -1.53 -5.36
N MET A 31 10.22 -2.35 -5.73
CA MET A 31 11.46 -1.88 -6.34
C MET A 31 11.30 -1.56 -7.83
N ILE A 32 10.39 -2.24 -8.52
CA ILE A 32 10.16 -2.07 -9.95
C ILE A 32 9.46 -0.73 -10.21
N THR A 33 9.95 0.01 -11.19
CA THR A 33 9.28 1.19 -11.77
C THR A 33 9.09 1.03 -13.27
N LEU A 34 8.20 1.82 -13.87
CA LEU A 34 8.10 1.95 -15.32
C LEU A 34 8.77 3.25 -15.77
N THR A 35 9.87 3.12 -16.50
CA THR A 35 10.62 4.28 -17.02
C THR A 35 9.86 5.00 -18.13
N PRO A 36 10.18 6.27 -18.43
CA PRO A 36 9.57 7.01 -19.55
C PRO A 36 9.74 6.32 -20.91
N GLN A 37 10.75 5.47 -21.08
CA GLN A 37 10.96 4.68 -22.30
C GLN A 37 10.18 3.34 -22.29
N ALA A 38 9.22 3.19 -21.39
CA ALA A 38 8.42 1.98 -21.19
C ALA A 38 9.27 0.72 -20.94
N LYS A 39 10.33 0.86 -20.16
CA LYS A 39 11.18 -0.25 -19.67
C LYS A 39 11.06 -0.40 -18.17
N ILE A 40 11.25 -1.63 -17.69
CA ILE A 40 11.39 -1.91 -16.27
C ILE A 40 12.64 -1.20 -15.75
N GLY A 41 12.46 -0.36 -14.75
CA GLY A 41 13.52 0.32 -14.03
C GLY A 41 13.52 -0.06 -12.55
N LEU A 42 14.50 0.48 -11.84
CA LEU A 42 14.53 0.53 -10.38
C LEU A 42 14.42 1.99 -9.95
N GLY A 43 13.92 2.21 -8.73
CA GLY A 43 13.91 3.54 -8.13
C GLY A 43 15.30 4.18 -8.06
N SER A 44 15.34 5.52 -8.09
CA SER A 44 16.60 6.27 -8.03
C SER A 44 17.39 5.95 -6.76
N PRO A 45 18.73 5.79 -6.81
CA PRO A 45 19.54 5.65 -5.60
C PRO A 45 19.42 6.83 -4.63
N GLU A 46 18.99 8.00 -5.11
CA GLU A 46 18.77 9.20 -4.29
C GLU A 46 17.38 9.21 -3.61
N ASP A 47 16.46 8.36 -4.05
CA ASP A 47 15.13 8.24 -3.44
C ASP A 47 15.22 7.44 -2.13
N PRO A 48 14.88 8.04 -0.97
CA PRO A 48 14.90 7.34 0.32
C PRO A 48 14.02 6.08 0.34
N GLU A 49 12.91 6.07 -0.41
CA GLU A 49 12.03 4.91 -0.50
C GLU A 49 12.71 3.77 -1.26
N ALA A 50 13.38 4.06 -2.37
CA ALA A 50 14.16 3.08 -3.12
C ALA A 50 15.30 2.51 -2.27
N GLN A 51 15.99 3.35 -1.49
CA GLN A 51 17.01 2.88 -0.54
C GLN A 51 16.41 1.95 0.53
N ARG A 52 15.22 2.28 1.06
CA ARG A 52 14.50 1.43 2.02
C ARG A 52 14.18 0.05 1.44
N PHE A 53 13.76 -0.01 0.19
CA PHE A 53 13.51 -1.29 -0.49
C PHE A 53 14.80 -2.06 -0.84
N MET A 54 15.89 -1.37 -1.18
CA MET A 54 17.21 -2.00 -1.33
C MET A 54 17.72 -2.64 -0.03
N LEU A 55 17.45 -2.01 1.12
CA LEU A 55 17.71 -2.60 2.42
C LEU A 55 16.86 -3.87 2.63
N LYS A 56 15.54 -3.80 2.41
CA LYS A 56 14.64 -4.96 2.54
C LYS A 56 15.05 -6.10 1.61
N TRP A 57 15.45 -5.80 0.38
CA TRP A 57 15.99 -6.76 -0.57
C TRP A 57 17.24 -7.45 -0.03
N THR A 58 18.17 -6.68 0.54
CA THR A 58 19.38 -7.22 1.15
C THR A 58 19.07 -8.15 2.34
N GLN A 59 18.08 -7.82 3.17
CA GLN A 59 17.65 -8.65 4.30
C GLN A 59 17.05 -9.97 3.82
N VAL A 60 16.17 -9.94 2.82
CA VAL A 60 15.56 -11.14 2.24
C VAL A 60 16.60 -12.02 1.54
N LEU A 61 17.52 -11.44 0.78
CA LEU A 61 18.63 -12.18 0.17
C LEU A 61 19.52 -12.86 1.21
N GLN A 62 19.81 -12.16 2.31
CA GLN A 62 20.60 -12.73 3.40
C GLN A 62 19.86 -13.89 4.08
N GLU A 63 18.55 -13.77 4.29
CA GLU A 63 17.74 -14.85 4.84
C GLU A 63 17.71 -16.09 3.94
N MET A 64 17.53 -15.89 2.63
CA MET A 64 17.61 -16.97 1.65
C MET A 64 18.98 -17.63 1.67
N GLN A 65 20.06 -16.84 1.74
CA GLN A 65 21.42 -17.37 1.79
C GLN A 65 21.67 -18.23 3.03
N LEU A 66 21.15 -17.82 4.20
CA LEU A 66 21.27 -18.57 5.45
C LEU A 66 20.50 -19.90 5.42
N ARG A 67 19.37 -19.96 4.71
CA ARG A 67 18.52 -21.16 4.61
C ARG A 67 18.99 -22.15 3.56
N TYR A 68 19.36 -21.65 2.39
CA TYR A 68 19.53 -22.46 1.18
C TYR A 68 20.97 -22.43 0.62
N GLY A 69 21.85 -21.60 1.18
CA GLY A 69 23.21 -21.41 0.67
C GLY A 69 23.30 -20.32 -0.42
N PRO A 70 24.37 -20.26 -1.20
CA PRO A 70 24.60 -19.16 -2.15
C PRO A 70 23.48 -19.08 -3.21
N PHE A 71 23.23 -17.86 -3.69
CA PHE A 71 22.34 -17.62 -4.83
C PHE A 71 22.75 -18.50 -6.03
N PRO A 72 21.81 -19.09 -6.80
CA PRO A 72 20.36 -18.89 -6.76
C PRO A 72 19.59 -19.88 -5.86
N ASN A 73 20.23 -20.56 -4.92
CA ASN A 73 19.53 -21.54 -4.08
C ASN A 73 18.34 -20.90 -3.33
N GLY A 74 17.21 -21.61 -3.27
CA GLY A 74 15.95 -21.09 -2.71
C GLY A 74 15.14 -20.21 -3.66
N PHE A 75 15.75 -19.64 -4.71
CA PHE A 75 15.05 -18.92 -5.78
C PHE A 75 14.63 -19.88 -6.90
N THR A 76 13.78 -20.85 -6.57
CA THR A 76 13.17 -21.71 -7.59
C THR A 76 12.18 -20.88 -8.41
N SER A 77 12.11 -21.11 -9.72
CA SER A 77 11.25 -20.31 -10.61
C SER A 77 9.74 -20.48 -10.35
N GLY A 78 9.33 -21.36 -9.43
CA GLY A 78 7.94 -21.69 -9.15
C GLY A 78 7.13 -20.51 -8.65
N PHE A 79 7.55 -19.87 -7.56
CA PHE A 79 6.74 -18.85 -6.87
C PHE A 79 6.56 -17.55 -7.68
N ILE A 80 7.53 -17.15 -8.51
CA ILE A 80 7.37 -16.00 -9.42
C ILE A 80 6.48 -16.36 -10.62
N ARG A 81 6.45 -17.64 -11.05
CA ARG A 81 5.60 -18.09 -12.16
C ARG A 81 4.15 -18.32 -11.73
N GLU A 82 3.93 -18.80 -10.51
CA GLU A 82 2.59 -19.06 -9.95
C GLU A 82 1.77 -17.78 -9.79
N GLN A 83 2.45 -16.64 -9.55
CA GLN A 83 1.84 -15.33 -9.60
C GLN A 83 2.71 -14.43 -10.49
N PRO A 84 2.40 -14.26 -11.79
CA PRO A 84 3.21 -13.40 -12.65
C PRO A 84 3.21 -11.96 -12.14
N LEU A 85 4.31 -11.24 -12.38
CA LEU A 85 4.34 -9.79 -12.19
C LEU A 85 3.41 -9.13 -13.22
N PRO A 86 2.83 -7.95 -12.92
CA PRO A 86 2.04 -7.21 -13.90
C PRO A 86 2.84 -6.95 -15.19
N ASP A 87 2.19 -6.97 -16.35
CA ASP A 87 2.84 -6.67 -17.63
C ASP A 87 3.05 -5.17 -17.82
N LEU A 88 4.03 -4.62 -17.09
CA LEU A 88 4.34 -3.20 -17.08
C LEU A 88 4.88 -2.69 -18.42
N VAL A 89 5.40 -3.56 -19.28
CA VAL A 89 6.00 -3.20 -20.58
C VAL A 89 5.12 -3.60 -21.76
N GLY A 90 3.89 -4.05 -21.48
CA GLY A 90 2.85 -4.32 -22.45
C GLY A 90 2.32 -3.04 -23.11
N GLU A 91 1.27 -3.19 -23.91
CA GLU A 91 0.67 -2.07 -24.66
C GLU A 91 0.22 -0.94 -23.73
N LEU A 92 -0.48 -1.29 -22.64
CA LEU A 92 -1.02 -0.33 -21.68
C LEU A 92 0.09 0.48 -21.00
N GLY A 93 1.14 -0.20 -20.52
CA GLY A 93 2.29 0.46 -19.90
C GLY A 93 3.04 1.38 -20.86
N ARG A 94 3.18 1.00 -22.14
CA ARG A 94 3.80 1.86 -23.17
C ARG A 94 2.99 3.12 -23.44
N LYS A 95 1.66 2.98 -23.59
CA LYS A 95 0.75 4.12 -23.75
C LYS A 95 0.85 5.06 -22.56
N ALA A 96 0.75 4.52 -21.35
CA ALA A 96 0.86 5.29 -20.12
C ALA A 96 2.20 6.04 -20.00
N ALA A 97 3.32 5.37 -20.29
CA ALA A 97 4.65 5.98 -20.23
C ALA A 97 4.80 7.14 -21.21
N ASN A 98 4.31 6.98 -22.44
CA ASN A 98 4.36 8.03 -23.46
C ASN A 98 3.52 9.25 -23.06
N VAL A 99 2.31 9.03 -22.56
CA VAL A 99 1.41 10.11 -22.13
C VAL A 99 2.01 10.87 -20.94
N PHE A 100 2.52 10.16 -19.94
CA PHE A 100 3.07 10.79 -18.73
C PHE A 100 4.41 11.46 -18.96
N ALA A 101 5.23 10.99 -19.91
CA ALA A 101 6.46 11.67 -20.30
C ALA A 101 6.21 13.09 -20.85
N ALA A 102 5.01 13.35 -21.38
CA ALA A 102 4.61 14.66 -21.89
C ALA A 102 3.96 15.57 -20.83
N LEU A 103 3.64 15.05 -19.64
CA LEU A 103 2.95 15.79 -18.58
C LEU A 103 3.97 16.34 -17.57
N ASP A 104 4.08 17.66 -17.46
CA ASP A 104 4.84 18.31 -16.40
C ASP A 104 3.98 18.43 -15.14
N LEU A 105 4.09 17.44 -14.24
CA LEU A 105 3.28 17.33 -13.03
C LEU A 105 4.15 17.48 -11.80
N ASP A 106 3.75 18.37 -10.87
CA ASP A 106 4.33 18.43 -9.54
C ASP A 106 3.70 17.32 -8.66
N PRO A 107 4.44 16.24 -8.33
CA PRO A 107 3.90 15.13 -7.58
C PRO A 107 3.53 15.52 -6.14
N ARG A 108 4.09 16.62 -5.62
CA ARG A 108 3.91 17.04 -4.22
C ARG A 108 2.55 17.68 -3.94
N ASN A 109 1.88 18.18 -4.98
CA ASN A 109 0.62 18.89 -4.85
C ASN A 109 -0.54 18.25 -5.63
N SER A 110 -0.28 17.12 -6.30
CA SER A 110 -1.26 16.44 -7.13
C SER A 110 -1.79 15.19 -6.44
N LEU A 111 -3.10 14.95 -6.59
CA LEU A 111 -3.69 13.63 -6.35
C LEU A 111 -4.11 13.06 -7.71
N VAL A 112 -4.04 11.75 -7.87
CA VAL A 112 -4.47 11.07 -9.09
C VAL A 112 -5.47 9.98 -8.74
N LYS A 113 -6.59 9.93 -9.44
CA LYS A 113 -7.53 8.82 -9.40
C LYS A 113 -7.43 8.06 -10.71
N TYR A 114 -7.16 6.75 -10.66
CA TYR A 114 -7.15 5.86 -11.82
C TYR A 114 -8.47 5.08 -11.90
N GLY A 115 -8.93 4.77 -13.11
CA GLY A 115 -10.09 3.92 -13.32
C GLY A 115 -10.49 3.78 -14.79
N LYS A 116 -11.72 3.30 -15.01
CA LYS A 116 -12.32 3.22 -16.35
C LYS A 116 -12.67 4.62 -16.86
N SER A 117 -12.61 4.79 -18.19
CA SER A 117 -12.81 6.09 -18.84
C SER A 117 -14.14 6.74 -18.47
N GLU A 118 -15.24 5.99 -18.50
CA GLU A 118 -16.57 6.51 -18.17
C GLU A 118 -16.67 7.03 -16.73
N HIS A 119 -16.00 6.37 -15.78
CA HIS A 119 -16.02 6.79 -14.38
C HIS A 119 -15.11 8.00 -14.14
N MET A 120 -13.97 8.08 -14.83
CA MET A 120 -13.06 9.22 -14.72
C MET A 120 -13.63 10.46 -15.39
N ALA A 121 -14.30 10.32 -16.54
CA ALA A 121 -15.04 11.39 -17.18
C ALA A 121 -16.19 11.88 -16.28
N ALA A 122 -16.97 10.98 -15.66
CA ALA A 122 -18.02 11.36 -14.73
C ALA A 122 -17.48 12.05 -13.46
N LEU A 123 -16.33 11.61 -12.94
CA LEU A 123 -15.64 12.27 -11.83
C LEU A 123 -15.24 13.70 -12.21
N LEU A 124 -14.66 13.91 -13.40
CA LEU A 124 -14.27 15.26 -13.82
C LEU A 124 -15.49 16.16 -14.08
N CYS A 125 -16.44 15.71 -14.89
CA CYS A 125 -17.52 16.55 -15.41
C CYS A 125 -18.65 16.79 -14.39
N GLN A 126 -18.89 15.83 -13.50
CA GLN A 126 -20.03 15.85 -12.57
C GLN A 126 -19.58 15.81 -11.10
N GLY A 127 -18.31 15.50 -10.84
CA GLY A 127 -17.84 15.26 -9.48
C GLY A 127 -18.37 13.96 -8.90
N ASN A 128 -18.73 12.98 -9.75
CA ASN A 128 -19.28 11.72 -9.28
C ASN A 128 -18.17 10.88 -8.63
N ALA A 129 -18.36 10.55 -7.36
CA ALA A 129 -17.47 9.68 -6.60
C ALA A 129 -18.28 8.64 -5.83
N ARG A 130 -17.64 7.52 -5.48
CA ARG A 130 -18.21 6.52 -4.60
C ARG A 130 -17.25 6.27 -3.45
N ILE A 131 -17.68 6.51 -2.23
CA ILE A 131 -16.96 6.04 -1.05
C ILE A 131 -17.37 4.58 -0.79
N GLN A 132 -16.38 3.70 -0.61
CA GLN A 132 -16.60 2.26 -0.45
C GLN A 132 -16.37 1.87 1.00
N PRO A 133 -17.13 0.91 1.56
CA PRO A 133 -16.83 0.37 2.88
C PRO A 133 -15.47 -0.35 2.87
N ALA A 134 -14.71 -0.29 3.95
CA ALA A 134 -13.40 -0.95 4.07
C ALA A 134 -13.53 -2.47 3.84
N SER A 135 -14.64 -3.06 4.26
CA SER A 135 -14.97 -4.47 4.00
C SER A 135 -15.04 -4.86 2.51
N PHE A 136 -15.34 -3.90 1.61
CA PHE A 136 -15.39 -4.14 0.16
C PHE A 136 -14.07 -4.64 -0.40
N PHE A 137 -12.96 -4.09 0.09
CA PHE A 137 -11.62 -4.35 -0.46
C PHE A 137 -11.12 -5.78 -0.20
N LYS A 138 -11.77 -6.52 0.70
CA LYS A 138 -11.47 -7.94 0.97
C LYS A 138 -12.00 -8.89 -0.11
N ALA A 139 -12.85 -8.40 -1.03
CA ALA A 139 -13.55 -9.25 -1.97
C ALA A 139 -12.61 -9.95 -2.97
N SER A 140 -12.83 -11.24 -3.21
CA SER A 140 -11.94 -12.08 -4.02
C SER A 140 -11.92 -11.74 -5.52
N HIS A 141 -12.95 -11.06 -6.01
CA HIS A 141 -13.07 -10.62 -7.41
C HIS A 141 -12.21 -9.38 -7.72
N LEU A 142 -11.70 -8.70 -6.70
CA LEU A 142 -10.80 -7.56 -6.87
C LEU A 142 -9.40 -8.04 -7.26
N ASN A 143 -8.74 -7.26 -8.13
CA ASN A 143 -7.38 -7.57 -8.56
C ASN A 143 -6.37 -7.40 -7.40
N GLY A 144 -5.14 -7.90 -7.59
CA GLY A 144 -4.13 -7.92 -6.53
C GLY A 144 -3.68 -6.53 -6.05
N ALA A 145 -3.84 -5.48 -6.86
CA ALA A 145 -3.48 -4.11 -6.48
C ALA A 145 -4.57 -3.43 -5.64
N VAL A 146 -5.83 -3.83 -5.79
CA VAL A 146 -6.98 -3.28 -5.06
C VAL A 146 -7.38 -4.12 -3.86
N ARG A 147 -7.24 -5.44 -3.95
CA ARG A 147 -7.69 -6.38 -2.91
C ARG A 147 -6.81 -6.30 -1.66
N ASP A 148 -7.36 -5.84 -0.54
CA ASP A 148 -6.67 -5.73 0.74
C ASP A 148 -7.63 -5.94 1.93
N ASP A 149 -7.09 -6.35 3.07
CA ASP A 149 -7.86 -6.41 4.32
C ASP A 149 -7.77 -5.06 5.03
N GLU A 150 -8.56 -4.09 4.57
CA GLU A 150 -8.57 -2.73 5.14
C GLU A 150 -9.09 -2.69 6.59
N LEU A 151 -9.66 -3.78 7.10
CA LEU A 151 -10.18 -3.85 8.48
C LEU A 151 -9.17 -4.40 9.48
N SER A 152 -8.10 -5.03 9.01
CA SER A 152 -7.12 -5.63 9.91
C SER A 152 -5.70 -5.68 9.36
N LEU A 153 -4.74 -5.47 10.26
CA LEU A 153 -3.33 -5.60 9.95
C LEU A 153 -2.67 -6.58 10.94
N ALA A 154 -2.28 -7.74 10.41
CA ALA A 154 -1.55 -8.75 11.16
C ALA A 154 -0.05 -8.46 11.18
N LEU A 155 0.55 -8.56 12.36
CA LEU A 155 1.99 -8.43 12.61
C LEU A 155 2.53 -9.74 13.15
N SER A 156 3.78 -10.04 12.79
CA SER A 156 4.53 -11.19 13.29
C SER A 156 5.95 -10.75 13.57
N ILE A 157 6.22 -10.44 14.84
CA ILE A 157 7.43 -9.75 15.29
C ILE A 157 8.28 -10.72 16.09
N VAL A 158 9.57 -10.78 15.76
CA VAL A 158 10.55 -11.48 16.58
C VAL A 158 10.87 -10.62 17.80
N VAL A 159 10.68 -11.20 18.99
CA VAL A 159 10.91 -10.54 20.28
C VAL A 159 12.04 -11.28 20.98
N THR A 160 13.11 -10.56 21.31
CA THR A 160 14.24 -11.14 22.06
C THR A 160 13.84 -11.36 23.52
N ARG A 161 14.64 -12.14 24.25
CA ARG A 161 14.43 -12.28 25.69
C ARG A 161 14.50 -10.92 26.41
N ASP A 162 15.42 -10.05 26.01
CA ASP A 162 15.61 -8.75 26.64
C ASP A 162 14.39 -7.84 26.39
N ASP A 163 13.82 -7.90 25.19
CA ASP A 163 12.55 -7.23 24.89
C ASP A 163 11.41 -7.77 25.77
N LEU A 164 11.29 -9.10 25.94
CA LEU A 164 10.27 -9.68 26.82
C LEU A 164 10.44 -9.25 28.28
N VAL A 165 11.68 -9.21 28.77
CA VAL A 165 11.98 -8.73 30.13
C VAL A 165 11.56 -7.27 30.32
N ALA A 166 11.73 -6.44 29.29
CA ALA A 166 11.29 -5.04 29.33
C ALA A 166 9.75 -4.88 29.30
N LEU A 167 9.01 -5.88 28.80
CA LEU A 167 7.55 -5.85 28.69
C LEU A 167 6.82 -6.39 29.92
N VAL A 168 7.44 -7.27 30.71
CA VAL A 168 6.81 -7.87 31.89
C VAL A 168 7.01 -7.02 33.16
N LYS A 169 6.05 -7.10 34.09
CA LYS A 169 6.15 -6.40 35.38
C LYS A 169 7.25 -6.98 36.27
N ASN A 170 7.49 -8.28 36.19
CA ASN A 170 8.53 -8.98 36.96
C ASN A 170 9.47 -9.73 36.00
N PRO A 171 10.75 -9.31 35.88
CA PRO A 171 11.75 -9.96 35.03
C PRO A 171 11.96 -11.45 35.30
N HIS A 172 11.61 -11.94 36.50
CA HIS A 172 11.79 -13.36 36.87
C HIS A 172 10.73 -14.26 36.24
N ASP A 173 9.65 -13.69 35.70
CA ASP A 173 8.60 -14.43 35.00
C ASP A 173 9.05 -14.88 33.59
N VAL A 174 10.14 -14.31 33.07
CA VAL A 174 10.74 -14.69 31.77
C VAL A 174 11.79 -15.77 31.99
N PRO A 175 11.58 -17.02 31.51
CA PRO A 175 12.54 -18.10 31.68
C PRO A 175 13.94 -17.70 31.19
N LYS A 176 14.99 -18.06 31.95
CA LYS A 176 16.38 -17.72 31.56
C LYS A 176 16.78 -18.30 30.19
N ASN A 177 16.16 -19.41 29.81
CA ASN A 177 16.41 -20.11 28.55
C ASN A 177 15.29 -19.92 27.52
N SER A 178 14.39 -18.95 27.71
CA SER A 178 13.50 -18.55 26.62
C SER A 178 14.37 -17.84 25.60
N GLY A 179 14.82 -18.57 24.57
CA GLY A 179 15.34 -17.94 23.36
C GLY A 179 14.28 -17.03 22.76
N ASP A 180 14.64 -16.34 21.68
CA ASP A 180 13.73 -15.42 21.02
C ASP A 180 12.37 -16.06 20.66
N GLN A 181 11.31 -15.27 20.81
CA GLN A 181 9.93 -15.67 20.56
C GLN A 181 9.35 -14.95 19.35
N VAL A 182 8.23 -15.45 18.83
CA VAL A 182 7.44 -14.75 17.80
C VAL A 182 6.16 -14.27 18.43
N MET A 183 5.96 -12.96 18.44
CA MET A 183 4.74 -12.32 18.89
C MET A 183 3.84 -12.04 17.69
N HIS A 184 2.64 -12.61 17.72
CA HIS A 184 1.59 -12.32 16.75
C HIS A 184 0.64 -11.29 17.34
N ALA A 185 0.44 -10.18 16.63
CA ALA A 185 -0.51 -9.15 16.99
C ALA A 185 -1.42 -8.87 15.80
N ASN A 186 -2.71 -8.62 16.04
CA ASN A 186 -3.64 -8.22 15.00
C ASN A 186 -4.29 -6.90 15.39
N HIS A 187 -4.06 -5.86 14.58
CA HIS A 187 -4.73 -4.58 14.74
C HIS A 187 -6.00 -4.61 13.92
N THR A 188 -7.16 -4.58 14.57
CA THR A 188 -8.46 -4.63 13.92
C THR A 188 -9.23 -3.34 14.18
N ALA A 189 -9.87 -2.79 13.15
CA ALA A 189 -10.79 -1.67 13.33
C ALA A 189 -12.00 -2.12 14.16
N GLU A 190 -12.53 -1.25 15.03
CA GLU A 190 -13.68 -1.57 15.88
C GLU A 190 -14.97 -1.80 15.07
N GLY A 191 -15.05 -1.18 13.90
CA GLY A 191 -16.15 -1.29 12.94
C GLY A 191 -15.68 -1.04 11.52
N ASP A 192 -16.60 -1.23 10.58
CA ASP A 192 -16.41 -0.84 9.20
C ASP A 192 -16.44 0.70 9.08
N TYR A 193 -15.81 1.21 8.02
CA TYR A 193 -15.70 2.64 7.76
C TYR A 193 -15.63 2.87 6.26
N TRP A 194 -15.98 4.07 5.78
CA TRP A 194 -15.90 4.37 4.36
C TRP A 194 -14.53 4.91 3.99
N LEU A 195 -14.07 4.54 2.79
CA LEU A 195 -12.83 4.98 2.17
C LEU A 195 -13.08 5.55 0.78
N TYR A 196 -12.37 6.64 0.49
CA TYR A 196 -12.07 7.06 -0.87
C TYR A 196 -10.56 7.24 -1.01
N CYS A 197 -9.96 6.41 -1.86
CA CYS A 197 -8.52 6.34 -2.03
C CYS A 197 -8.10 6.94 -3.36
N VAL A 198 -7.09 7.80 -3.32
CA VAL A 198 -6.37 8.35 -4.49
C VAL A 198 -4.89 8.10 -4.30
N THR A 199 -4.07 8.34 -5.31
CA THR A 199 -2.60 8.23 -5.19
C THR A 199 -1.94 9.59 -5.31
N GLN A 200 -0.81 9.76 -4.65
CA GLN A 200 0.13 10.89 -4.85
C GLN A 200 1.25 10.52 -5.83
N SER A 201 1.28 9.28 -6.34
CA SER A 201 2.23 8.85 -7.35
C SER A 201 1.68 9.08 -8.74
N VAL A 202 2.47 9.78 -9.55
CA VAL A 202 2.22 10.00 -10.98
C VAL A 202 3.07 8.99 -11.75
N GLU A 203 2.69 7.72 -11.67
CA GLU A 203 3.47 6.63 -12.26
C GLU A 203 2.68 5.86 -13.32
N PRO A 204 3.23 5.70 -14.54
CA PRO A 204 2.62 4.93 -15.62
C PRO A 204 2.22 3.50 -15.25
N ARG A 205 2.96 2.87 -14.33
CA ARG A 205 2.68 1.51 -13.83
C ARG A 205 1.25 1.37 -13.29
N LEU A 206 0.69 2.44 -12.72
CA LEU A 206 -0.58 2.37 -11.98
C LEU A 206 -1.76 2.18 -12.93
N PHE A 207 -1.62 2.51 -14.22
CA PHE A 207 -2.59 2.08 -15.22
C PHE A 207 -2.65 0.57 -15.36
N VAL A 208 -1.50 -0.11 -15.33
CA VAL A 208 -1.42 -1.57 -15.41
C VAL A 208 -1.93 -2.19 -14.11
N ASP A 209 -1.46 -1.71 -12.96
CA ASP A 209 -1.83 -2.26 -11.65
C ASP A 209 -3.35 -2.15 -11.39
N PHE A 210 -3.97 -1.03 -11.78
CA PHE A 210 -5.41 -0.81 -11.60
C PHE A 210 -6.27 -1.18 -12.82
N GLU A 211 -5.67 -1.75 -13.87
CA GLU A 211 -6.36 -2.04 -15.15
C GLU A 211 -7.14 -0.81 -15.66
N ALA A 212 -6.55 0.38 -15.48
CA ALA A 212 -7.20 1.65 -15.77
C ALA A 212 -7.08 2.03 -17.25
N GLN A 213 -8.07 2.78 -17.72
CA GLN A 213 -8.12 3.33 -19.07
C GLN A 213 -7.93 4.85 -19.07
N ALA A 214 -8.20 5.47 -17.92
CA ALA A 214 -8.05 6.90 -17.72
C ALA A 214 -7.62 7.21 -16.28
N CYS A 215 -7.18 8.44 -16.07
CA CYS A 215 -7.01 9.00 -14.74
C CYS A 215 -7.46 10.46 -14.67
N VAL A 216 -7.94 10.87 -13.50
CA VAL A 216 -8.18 12.28 -13.18
C VAL A 216 -7.03 12.77 -12.31
N ILE A 217 -6.32 13.78 -12.80
CA ILE A 217 -5.24 14.47 -12.08
C ILE A 217 -5.83 15.70 -11.41
N ILE A 218 -5.88 15.67 -10.08
CA ILE A 218 -6.40 16.73 -9.22
C ILE A 218 -5.23 17.60 -8.77
N ARG A 219 -5.17 18.84 -9.26
CA ARG A 219 -4.07 19.80 -9.01
C ARG A 219 -4.27 20.64 -7.76
N ASN A 220 -5.48 20.66 -7.20
CA ASN A 220 -5.78 21.35 -5.95
C ASN A 220 -6.35 20.38 -4.91
N LYS A 221 -5.44 19.73 -4.17
CA LYS A 221 -5.76 18.77 -3.10
C LYS A 221 -6.73 19.33 -2.07
N LYS A 222 -6.57 20.60 -1.67
CA LYS A 222 -7.41 21.23 -0.64
C LYS A 222 -8.85 21.44 -1.13
N ALA A 223 -9.02 21.98 -2.33
CA ALA A 223 -10.34 22.20 -2.90
C ALA A 223 -11.09 20.87 -3.14
N PHE A 224 -10.39 19.85 -3.62
CA PHE A 224 -10.97 18.53 -3.79
C PHE A 224 -11.39 17.89 -2.46
N ALA A 225 -10.51 17.92 -1.46
CA ALA A 225 -10.79 17.40 -0.12
C ALA A 225 -12.05 18.06 0.48
N GLU A 226 -12.18 19.38 0.35
CA GLU A 226 -13.32 20.11 0.88
C GLU A 226 -14.62 19.78 0.13
N ARG A 227 -14.61 19.72 -1.21
CA ARG A 227 -15.80 19.32 -1.99
C ARG A 227 -16.23 17.89 -1.68
N LEU A 228 -15.28 16.96 -1.58
CA LEU A 228 -15.55 15.57 -1.26
C LEU A 228 -16.15 15.43 0.15
N ARG A 229 -15.56 16.11 1.14
CA ARG A 229 -16.07 16.16 2.51
C ARG A 229 -17.49 16.72 2.55
N GLN A 230 -17.74 17.87 1.93
CA GLN A 230 -19.07 18.48 1.88
C GLN A 230 -20.13 17.56 1.26
N ALA A 231 -19.79 16.86 0.17
CA ALA A 231 -20.70 15.91 -0.47
C ALA A 231 -20.99 14.67 0.41
N ALA A 232 -20.01 14.24 1.22
CA ALA A 232 -20.15 13.09 2.10
C ALA A 232 -20.88 13.43 3.42
N ASP A 233 -20.62 14.59 4.02
CA ASP A 233 -21.14 14.98 5.34
C ASP A 233 -22.68 14.96 5.41
N SER A 234 -23.37 15.25 4.30
CA SER A 234 -24.84 15.17 4.24
C SER A 234 -25.37 13.73 4.33
N GLN A 235 -24.55 12.74 3.99
CA GLN A 235 -24.89 11.32 3.97
C GLN A 235 -24.25 10.53 5.12
N THR A 236 -23.21 11.08 5.76
CA THR A 236 -22.50 10.47 6.90
C THR A 236 -22.46 11.39 8.13
N PRO A 237 -23.60 11.92 8.62
CA PRO A 237 -23.62 12.97 9.65
C PRO A 237 -23.06 12.55 11.03
N SER A 238 -22.99 11.24 11.29
CA SER A 238 -22.48 10.65 12.53
C SER A 238 -21.06 10.09 12.41
N ALA A 239 -20.41 10.26 11.25
CA ALA A 239 -19.05 9.80 11.03
C ALA A 239 -18.03 10.92 11.26
N GLU A 240 -16.87 10.54 11.77
CA GLU A 240 -15.71 11.42 11.84
C GLU A 240 -14.92 11.30 10.55
N HIS A 241 -14.71 12.44 9.89
CA HIS A 241 -13.89 12.53 8.69
C HIS A 241 -12.42 12.73 9.07
N SER A 242 -11.55 11.94 8.44
CA SER A 242 -10.10 12.13 8.49
C SER A 242 -9.52 11.91 7.09
N CYS A 243 -8.41 12.57 6.78
CA CYS A 243 -7.68 12.32 5.54
C CYS A 243 -6.17 12.45 5.74
N GLY A 244 -5.40 11.70 4.97
CA GLY A 244 -3.95 11.60 5.17
C GLY A 244 -3.28 10.59 4.26
N ASP A 245 -1.96 10.63 4.26
CA ASP A 245 -1.13 9.65 3.56
C ASP A 245 -1.29 8.26 4.25
N ALA A 246 -1.31 7.19 3.47
CA ALA A 246 -1.29 5.84 4.00
C ALA A 246 0.07 5.55 4.66
N ILE A 247 0.02 4.94 5.83
CA ILE A 247 1.19 4.51 6.61
C ILE A 247 1.48 3.05 6.25
N TYR A 248 2.58 2.84 5.53
CA TYR A 248 3.00 1.53 5.06
C TYR A 248 3.77 0.76 6.12
N VAL A 249 3.17 -0.31 6.65
CA VAL A 249 3.72 -1.08 7.76
C VAL A 249 4.35 -2.37 7.26
N ASP A 250 5.59 -2.63 7.67
CA ASP A 250 6.23 -3.93 7.52
C ASP A 250 5.77 -4.84 8.68
N PRO A 251 5.06 -5.95 8.41
CA PRO A 251 4.49 -6.79 9.46
C PRO A 251 5.54 -7.45 10.36
N HIS A 252 6.80 -7.48 9.94
CA HIS A 252 7.89 -8.09 10.69
C HIS A 252 8.85 -7.08 11.34
N GLN A 253 8.73 -5.80 10.97
CA GLN A 253 9.50 -4.70 11.53
C GLN A 253 8.67 -3.40 11.51
N PRO A 254 7.57 -3.34 12.28
CA PRO A 254 6.79 -2.11 12.37
C PRO A 254 7.65 -1.01 13.01
N GLU A 255 7.59 0.19 12.45
CA GLU A 255 8.34 1.35 12.97
C GLU A 255 7.68 1.91 14.24
N ASN A 256 6.37 1.70 14.42
CA ASN A 256 5.60 2.14 15.57
C ASN A 256 4.59 1.07 16.03
N ALA A 257 4.25 1.09 17.32
CA ALA A 257 3.23 0.20 17.90
C ALA A 257 1.81 0.77 17.78
N HIS A 258 1.69 2.09 17.60
CA HIS A 258 0.41 2.78 17.44
C HIS A 258 0.00 2.80 15.97
N ILE A 259 -0.79 1.80 15.57
CA ILE A 259 -1.29 1.64 14.21
C ILE A 259 -2.74 2.11 14.15
N SER A 260 -3.02 3.14 13.35
CA SER A 260 -4.37 3.54 12.98
C SER A 260 -4.81 2.75 11.76
N VAL A 261 -5.65 1.73 11.97
CA VAL A 261 -6.08 0.80 10.90
C VAL A 261 -6.63 1.51 9.65
N PRO A 262 -7.46 2.57 9.74
CA PRO A 262 -7.95 3.30 8.56
C PRO A 262 -6.87 3.86 7.63
N PHE A 263 -5.69 4.16 8.18
CA PHE A 263 -4.57 4.71 7.43
C PHE A 263 -3.41 3.73 7.31
N ALA A 264 -3.48 2.56 7.93
CA ALA A 264 -2.43 1.56 7.86
C ALA A 264 -2.61 0.71 6.60
N LYS A 265 -1.52 0.47 5.88
CA LYS A 265 -1.51 -0.41 4.73
C LYS A 265 -0.30 -1.33 4.77
N HIS A 266 -0.45 -2.57 4.30
CA HIS A 266 0.70 -3.46 4.21
C HIS A 266 1.77 -2.89 3.27
N PHE A 267 3.05 -2.96 3.66
CA PHE A 267 4.15 -2.33 2.89
C PHE A 267 4.25 -2.83 1.44
N ARG A 268 3.68 -3.99 1.12
CA ARG A 268 3.60 -4.51 -0.26
C ARG A 268 2.94 -3.53 -1.25
N TYR A 269 2.15 -2.58 -0.75
CA TYR A 269 1.47 -1.56 -1.56
C TYR A 269 2.16 -0.19 -1.53
N THR A 270 3.38 -0.08 -1.00
CA THR A 270 4.05 1.23 -0.83
C THR A 270 4.14 2.01 -2.14
N TYR A 271 4.39 1.32 -3.25
CA TYR A 271 4.45 1.91 -4.58
C TYR A 271 3.19 2.68 -5.01
N GLN A 272 2.04 2.42 -4.37
CA GLN A 272 0.79 3.09 -4.69
C GLN A 272 0.74 4.51 -4.11
N ARG A 273 1.58 4.88 -3.13
CA ARG A 273 1.61 6.19 -2.45
C ARG A 273 0.20 6.76 -2.20
N GLU A 274 -0.60 5.97 -1.52
CA GLU A 274 -2.03 6.21 -1.37
C GLU A 274 -2.31 7.36 -0.40
N TYR A 275 -3.24 8.22 -0.79
CA TYR A 275 -3.86 9.22 0.07
C TYR A 275 -5.30 8.82 0.32
N ARG A 276 -5.69 8.73 1.59
CA ARG A 276 -6.99 8.24 2.03
C ARG A 276 -7.86 9.37 2.53
N PHE A 277 -9.13 9.32 2.16
CA PHE A 277 -10.22 10.01 2.83
C PHE A 277 -11.06 8.95 3.51
N ALA A 278 -11.22 9.06 4.83
CA ALA A 278 -11.89 8.09 5.66
C ALA A 278 -13.06 8.75 6.42
N TRP A 279 -14.19 8.06 6.49
CA TRP A 279 -15.33 8.43 7.33
C TRP A 279 -15.61 7.28 8.30
N ILE A 280 -15.31 7.51 9.57
CA ILE A 280 -15.36 6.50 10.62
C ILE A 280 -16.62 6.74 11.46
N PRO A 281 -17.62 5.85 11.44
CA PRO A 281 -18.81 5.99 12.29
C PRO A 281 -18.43 6.11 13.77
N ARG A 282 -19.00 7.09 14.49
CA ARG A 282 -18.78 7.23 15.95
C ARG A 282 -19.29 6.05 16.76
N VAL A 283 -20.29 5.34 16.24
CA VAL A 283 -20.76 4.06 16.78
C VAL A 283 -20.29 2.98 15.82
N PRO A 284 -19.42 2.04 16.26
CA PRO A 284 -18.93 0.97 15.40
C PRO A 284 -20.07 0.25 14.71
N THR A 285 -20.04 0.26 13.38
CA THR A 285 -21.08 -0.34 12.54
C THR A 285 -20.43 -1.40 11.68
N GLN A 286 -21.05 -2.56 11.59
CA GLN A 286 -20.59 -3.65 10.73
C GLN A 286 -21.36 -3.59 9.40
N ALA A 287 -20.70 -3.95 8.30
CA ALA A 287 -21.30 -4.07 6.96
C ALA A 287 -21.97 -2.78 6.46
N LEU A 288 -21.16 -1.74 6.24
CA LEU A 288 -21.63 -0.50 5.62
C LEU A 288 -21.95 -0.70 4.14
N SER A 289 -22.92 0.07 3.63
CA SER A 289 -23.20 0.13 2.19
C SER A 289 -22.38 1.23 1.52
N PRO A 290 -22.00 1.09 0.23
CA PRO A 290 -21.36 2.16 -0.50
C PRO A 290 -22.25 3.39 -0.62
N ILE A 291 -21.62 4.57 -0.70
CA ILE A 291 -22.33 5.85 -0.86
C ILE A 291 -21.84 6.55 -2.12
N ASP A 292 -22.78 6.90 -2.98
CA ASP A 292 -22.55 7.71 -4.17
C ASP A 292 -22.64 9.20 -3.83
N LEU A 293 -21.66 9.96 -4.30
CA LEU A 293 -21.44 11.37 -4.01
C LEU A 293 -21.41 12.16 -5.32
N THR A 294 -21.87 13.41 -5.25
CA THR A 294 -21.76 14.37 -6.35
C THR A 294 -21.16 15.66 -5.81
N MET A 295 -19.94 15.99 -6.26
CA MET A 295 -19.18 17.18 -5.83
C MET A 295 -19.40 18.40 -6.73
N GLY A 296 -20.10 18.23 -7.86
CA GLY A 296 -20.10 19.20 -8.96
C GLY A 296 -18.85 19.06 -9.82
N ALA A 297 -18.84 19.75 -10.97
CA ALA A 297 -17.74 19.69 -11.92
C ALA A 297 -16.38 20.06 -11.26
N LEU A 298 -15.32 19.39 -11.69
CA LEU A 298 -13.97 19.50 -11.15
C LEU A 298 -12.97 20.06 -12.17
N ASP A 299 -13.43 20.54 -13.33
CA ASP A 299 -12.59 21.05 -14.41
C ASP A 299 -11.73 22.26 -13.99
N ASP A 300 -12.15 22.99 -12.97
CA ASP A 300 -11.40 24.10 -12.38
C ASP A 300 -10.20 23.66 -11.53
N ILE A 301 -10.18 22.41 -11.07
CA ILE A 301 -9.14 21.87 -10.17
C ILE A 301 -8.49 20.57 -10.65
N ALA A 302 -8.99 19.99 -11.74
CA ALA A 302 -8.56 18.68 -12.21
C ALA A 302 -8.52 18.58 -13.75
N THR A 303 -7.88 17.54 -14.26
CA THR A 303 -7.79 17.26 -15.69
C THR A 303 -7.89 15.76 -15.92
N LEU A 304 -8.63 15.36 -16.95
CA LEU A 304 -8.74 13.97 -17.41
C LEU A 304 -7.58 13.65 -18.35
N VAL A 305 -7.02 12.45 -18.19
CA VAL A 305 -6.04 11.86 -19.09
C VAL A 305 -6.53 10.48 -19.47
N GLU A 306 -6.59 10.19 -20.78
CA GLU A 306 -7.02 8.90 -21.34
C GLU A 306 -5.86 8.28 -22.13
N LEU A 307 -5.84 6.94 -22.23
CA LEU A 307 -4.81 6.16 -22.95
C LEU A 307 -5.26 5.64 -24.32
#